data_AF-A0A1C6EKT6-F1
#
_entry.id   AF-A0A1C6EKT6-F1
#
_cell.length_a   1.000
_cell.length_b   1.000
_cell.length_c   1.000
_cell.angle_alpha   90.00
_cell.angle_beta   90.00
_cell.angle_gamma   90.00
#
_symmetry.space_group_name_H-M   'P 1'
#
loop_
_entity.id
_entity.type
_entity.pdbx_description
1 polymer ?
#
loop_
_entity_poly.entity_id
_entity_poly.type
_entity_poly.pdbx_seq_one_letter_code
_entity_poly.pdbx_strand_id
1 'polypeptide(L)'
;MAFIEGICKNCGGTIRFDDSLSSGICEYCKTKFVKEDIIVHNHFHDSTVIFNEGTYIEEKLESAEAYLTKLYDYEKARKLFDFVTENNAGDYRGWWGIVRVLTKQFTFIDCTEAEYEKIKIYYQKATSVAQKDQKKHIESIWTPYSQKVEQYIENNHRKDMKKNRNKRIRLSISIILSLICNIFIAIIPFTTSIVKDTSGWGDVANILIFLLGGNIIITTVLGLIGSTKSCSTFPAISAAIFLSVFLFKSYQAASLENADVIIKILGMVILCLGALAIVSVCYIIPSFVLNKFVTNKNRQ
;
A
#
# COMPACT_ATOMS: atom_id res chain seq x y z
N MET A 1 13.74 -55.42 -44.72
CA MET A 1 14.72 -55.71 -43.65
C MET A 1 15.12 -54.37 -43.07
N ALA A 2 14.84 -54.15 -41.78
CA ALA A 2 15.16 -52.91 -41.09
C ALA A 2 16.44 -53.13 -40.27
N PHE A 3 17.49 -52.39 -40.59
CA PHE A 3 18.72 -52.38 -39.80
C PHE A 3 18.59 -51.35 -38.69
N ILE A 4 18.93 -51.75 -37.47
CA ILE A 4 18.89 -50.88 -36.29
C ILE A 4 20.34 -50.55 -35.89
N GLU A 5 20.54 -49.31 -35.47
CA GLU A 5 21.82 -48.82 -34.96
C GLU A 5 21.83 -48.89 -33.42
N GLY A 6 22.90 -49.43 -32.86
CA GLY A 6 23.06 -49.55 -31.42
C GLY A 6 24.51 -49.45 -30.99
N ILE A 7 24.73 -49.35 -29.68
CA ILE A 7 26.08 -49.28 -29.11
C ILE A 7 26.41 -50.60 -28.42
N CYS A 8 27.57 -51.16 -28.74
CA CYS A 8 28.08 -52.36 -28.08
C CYS A 8 28.42 -52.05 -26.61
N LYS A 9 27.78 -52.72 -25.65
CA LYS A 9 28.08 -52.54 -24.20
C LYS A 9 29.53 -52.85 -23.81
N ASN A 10 30.23 -53.71 -24.56
CA ASN A 10 31.58 -54.14 -24.21
C ASN A 10 32.67 -53.15 -24.66
N CYS A 11 32.51 -52.49 -25.82
CA CYS A 11 33.54 -51.60 -26.37
C CYS A 11 33.06 -50.20 -26.72
N GLY A 12 31.76 -49.90 -26.61
CA GLY A 12 31.19 -48.61 -26.98
C GLY A 12 31.12 -48.34 -28.48
N GLY A 13 31.50 -49.30 -29.33
CA GLY A 13 31.44 -49.16 -30.80
C GLY A 13 30.00 -49.17 -31.33
N THR A 14 29.72 -48.30 -32.30
CA THR A 14 28.42 -48.23 -32.99
C THR A 14 28.24 -49.38 -33.97
N ILE A 15 27.33 -50.29 -33.66
CA ILE A 15 27.03 -51.48 -34.46
C ILE A 15 25.70 -51.32 -35.20
N ARG A 16 25.62 -51.86 -36.42
CA ARG A 16 24.38 -51.98 -37.19
C ARG A 16 24.00 -53.47 -37.26
N PHE A 17 22.76 -53.82 -36.93
CA PHE A 17 22.32 -55.22 -36.92
C PHE A 17 20.88 -55.34 -37.42
N ASP A 18 20.53 -56.51 -37.95
CA ASP A 18 19.17 -56.81 -38.40
C ASP A 18 18.28 -57.11 -37.18
N ASP A 19 17.14 -56.42 -37.08
CA ASP A 19 16.20 -56.54 -35.97
C ASP A 19 15.62 -57.97 -35.80
N SER A 20 15.67 -58.78 -36.87
CA SER A 20 15.21 -60.16 -36.89
C SER A 20 16.18 -61.17 -36.26
N LEU A 21 17.44 -60.78 -36.02
CA LEU A 21 18.46 -61.66 -35.44
C LEU A 21 18.55 -61.44 -33.92
N SER A 22 18.45 -62.52 -33.14
CA SER A 22 18.53 -62.49 -31.67
C SER A 22 19.95 -62.30 -31.12
N SER A 23 20.97 -62.47 -31.96
CA SER A 23 22.36 -62.27 -31.58
C SER A 23 23.23 -61.90 -32.79
N GLY A 24 24.35 -61.24 -32.53
CA GLY A 24 25.32 -60.84 -33.54
C GLY A 24 26.74 -60.78 -32.98
N ILE A 25 27.70 -60.38 -33.82
CA ILE A 25 29.10 -60.22 -33.45
C ILE A 25 29.47 -58.76 -33.70
N CYS A 26 30.02 -58.08 -32.68
CA CYS A 26 30.45 -56.70 -32.83
C CYS A 26 31.62 -56.60 -33.83
N GLU A 27 31.50 -55.72 -34.82
CA GLU A 27 32.53 -55.55 -35.86
C GLU A 27 33.87 -55.06 -35.29
N TYR A 28 33.84 -54.33 -34.17
CA TYR A 28 35.01 -53.70 -33.54
C TYR A 28 35.74 -54.62 -32.56
N CYS A 29 35.04 -55.16 -31.55
CA CYS A 29 35.68 -55.98 -30.50
C CYS A 29 35.50 -57.48 -30.68
N LYS A 30 34.80 -57.91 -31.74
CA LYS A 30 34.49 -59.32 -32.07
C LYS A 30 33.76 -60.08 -30.97
N THR A 31 33.25 -59.38 -29.96
CA THR A 31 32.46 -59.99 -28.88
C THR A 31 31.07 -60.30 -29.42
N LYS A 32 30.58 -61.51 -29.14
CA LYS A 32 29.20 -61.90 -29.43
C LYS A 32 28.26 -61.13 -28.50
N PHE A 33 27.22 -60.55 -29.04
CA PHE A 33 26.19 -59.83 -28.29
C PHE A 33 24.83 -60.48 -28.54
N VAL A 34 23.96 -60.46 -27.53
CA VAL A 34 22.52 -60.71 -27.71
C VAL A 34 21.79 -59.37 -27.79
N LYS A 35 20.56 -59.36 -28.32
CA LYS A 35 19.80 -58.12 -28.57
C LYS A 35 19.64 -57.25 -27.31
N GLU A 36 19.57 -57.87 -26.14
CA GLU A 36 19.47 -57.23 -24.82
C GLU A 36 20.77 -56.53 -24.39
N ASP A 37 21.90 -56.87 -25.00
CA ASP A 37 23.23 -56.31 -24.73
C ASP A 37 23.54 -55.06 -25.54
N ILE A 38 22.54 -54.51 -26.26
CA ILE A 38 22.71 -53.37 -27.13
C ILE A 38 21.91 -52.19 -26.57
N ILE A 39 22.57 -51.04 -26.40
CA ILE A 39 21.88 -49.79 -26.09
C ILE A 39 21.40 -49.21 -27.42
N VAL A 40 20.11 -49.34 -27.69
CA VAL A 40 19.48 -48.85 -28.92
C VAL A 40 19.36 -47.32 -28.85
N HIS A 41 20.02 -46.61 -29.77
CA HIS A 41 19.77 -45.18 -30.00
C HIS A 41 18.53 -45.04 -30.88
N ASN A 42 17.34 -45.22 -30.30
CA ASN A 42 16.11 -44.93 -31.02
C ASN A 42 15.92 -43.42 -31.07
N HIS A 43 16.26 -42.80 -32.21
CA HIS A 43 15.62 -41.55 -32.60
C HIS A 43 14.13 -41.83 -32.78
N PHE A 44 13.33 -41.15 -31.97
CA PHE A 44 11.88 -41.22 -31.89
C PHE A 44 11.20 -41.39 -33.26
N HIS A 45 10.59 -42.54 -33.47
CA HIS A 45 9.33 -42.70 -34.20
C HIS A 45 8.69 -44.01 -33.75
N ASP A 46 7.45 -43.92 -33.26
CA ASP A 46 6.53 -45.06 -33.03
C ASP A 46 6.74 -45.96 -31.79
N SER A 47 6.94 -45.36 -30.61
CA SER A 47 6.50 -46.00 -29.36
C SER A 47 5.24 -45.31 -28.85
N THR A 48 4.15 -46.06 -28.71
CA THR A 48 3.04 -45.65 -27.86
C THR A 48 3.59 -45.56 -26.44
N VAL A 49 4.00 -44.35 -26.03
CA VAL A 49 4.38 -44.08 -24.65
C VAL A 49 3.11 -44.22 -23.83
N ILE A 50 2.99 -45.32 -23.09
CA ILE A 50 1.99 -45.44 -22.04
C ILE A 50 2.43 -44.47 -20.94
N PHE A 51 2.05 -43.21 -21.06
CA PHE A 51 2.14 -42.25 -19.97
C PHE A 51 1.17 -42.72 -18.89
N ASN A 52 1.69 -43.39 -17.86
CA ASN A 52 0.95 -43.51 -16.62
C ASN A 52 0.94 -42.12 -16.00
N GLU A 53 -0.07 -41.31 -16.33
CA GLU A 53 -0.26 -39.94 -15.83
C GLU A 53 -0.08 -39.84 -14.30
N GLY A 54 -0.49 -40.88 -13.56
CA GLY A 54 -0.29 -40.98 -12.11
C GLY A 54 1.17 -40.95 -11.67
N THR A 55 2.09 -41.55 -12.42
CA THR A 55 3.54 -41.54 -12.09
C THR A 55 4.18 -40.19 -12.33
N TYR A 56 3.72 -39.47 -13.35
CA TYR A 56 4.25 -38.15 -13.70
C TYR A 56 3.83 -37.08 -12.67
N ILE A 57 2.57 -37.10 -12.22
CA ILE A 57 2.11 -36.18 -11.17
C ILE A 57 2.85 -36.42 -9.85
N GLU A 58 3.12 -37.68 -9.49
CA GLU A 58 3.86 -38.01 -8.27
C GLU A 58 5.29 -37.47 -8.31
N GLU A 59 6.01 -37.65 -9.43
CA GLU A 59 7.36 -37.09 -9.60
C GLU A 59 7.39 -35.55 -9.45
N LYS A 60 6.36 -34.86 -9.95
CA LYS A 60 6.23 -33.41 -9.79
C LYS A 60 5.95 -33.02 -8.34
N LEU A 61 5.14 -33.79 -7.62
CA LEU A 61 4.89 -33.56 -6.19
C LEU A 61 6.16 -33.79 -5.35
N GLU A 62 6.92 -34.84 -5.60
CA GLU A 62 8.20 -35.10 -4.93
C GLU A 62 9.21 -33.98 -5.20
N SER A 63 9.29 -33.53 -6.46
CA SER A 63 10.13 -32.40 -6.85
C SER A 63 9.70 -31.11 -6.17
N ALA A 64 8.40 -30.83 -6.13
CA ALA A 64 7.83 -29.65 -5.47
C ALA A 64 8.16 -29.66 -3.97
N GLU A 65 8.05 -30.83 -3.32
CA GLU A 65 8.36 -31.00 -1.91
C GLU A 65 9.85 -30.78 -1.63
N ALA A 66 10.74 -31.28 -2.50
CA ALA A 66 12.18 -31.03 -2.39
C ALA A 66 12.52 -29.54 -2.52
N TYR A 67 11.92 -28.83 -3.48
CA TYR A 67 12.10 -27.38 -3.62
C TYR A 67 11.57 -26.62 -2.40
N LEU A 68 10.44 -27.04 -1.84
CA LEU A 68 9.81 -26.39 -0.70
C LEU A 68 10.55 -26.62 0.63
N THR A 69 11.03 -27.84 0.88
CA THR A 69 11.58 -28.25 2.19
C THR A 69 13.09 -28.26 2.28
N LYS A 70 13.78 -28.65 1.19
CA LYS A 70 15.24 -28.87 1.20
C LYS A 70 15.98 -27.70 0.57
N LEU A 71 15.45 -27.17 -0.54
CA LEU A 71 16.11 -26.11 -1.30
C LEU A 71 15.57 -24.71 -0.97
N TYR A 72 14.45 -24.63 -0.26
CA TYR A 72 13.77 -23.38 0.10
C TYR A 72 13.50 -22.44 -1.10
N ASP A 73 13.35 -23.03 -2.30
CA ASP A 73 13.01 -22.32 -3.53
C ASP A 73 11.49 -22.31 -3.72
N TYR A 74 10.86 -21.36 -3.04
CA TYR A 74 9.40 -21.22 -3.01
C TYR A 74 8.80 -20.93 -4.39
N GLU A 75 9.54 -20.26 -5.28
CA GLU A 75 9.04 -19.93 -6.63
C GLU A 75 8.97 -21.17 -7.51
N LYS A 76 10.01 -22.01 -7.51
CA LYS A 76 9.98 -23.28 -8.24
C LYS A 76 8.99 -24.26 -7.65
N ALA A 77 8.93 -24.36 -6.32
CA ALA A 77 7.90 -25.14 -5.65
C ALA A 77 6.50 -24.68 -6.06
N ARG A 78 6.28 -23.36 -6.14
CA ARG A 78 4.99 -22.80 -6.57
C ARG A 78 4.58 -23.27 -7.95
N LYS A 79 5.48 -23.15 -8.94
CA LYS A 79 5.22 -23.55 -10.33
C LYS A 79 4.85 -25.03 -10.44
N LEU A 80 5.51 -25.89 -9.68
CA LEU A 80 5.21 -27.32 -9.68
C LEU A 80 3.87 -27.64 -9.01
N PHE A 81 3.52 -26.97 -7.90
CA PHE A 81 2.20 -27.16 -7.30
C PHE A 81 1.08 -26.59 -8.17
N ASP A 82 1.27 -25.43 -8.82
CA ASP A 82 0.31 -24.89 -9.79
C ASP A 82 0.10 -25.91 -10.93
N PHE A 83 1.19 -26.47 -11.48
CA PHE A 83 1.12 -27.54 -12.48
C PHE A 83 0.29 -28.73 -12.00
N VAL A 84 0.49 -29.20 -10.76
CA VAL A 84 -0.31 -30.31 -10.21
C VAL A 84 -1.78 -29.92 -10.10
N THR A 85 -2.10 -28.70 -9.68
CA THR A 85 -3.51 -28.27 -9.56
C THR A 85 -4.22 -28.09 -10.90
N GLU A 86 -3.48 -27.76 -11.96
CA GLU A 86 -4.01 -27.63 -13.32
C GLU A 86 -4.24 -29.00 -13.98
N ASN A 87 -3.35 -29.97 -13.72
CA ASN A 87 -3.37 -31.28 -14.39
C ASN A 87 -4.04 -32.37 -13.54
N ASN A 88 -4.15 -32.18 -12.23
CA ASN A 88 -4.82 -33.09 -11.30
C ASN A 88 -5.49 -32.33 -10.15
N ALA A 89 -6.54 -31.57 -10.47
CA ALA A 89 -7.26 -30.72 -9.52
C ALA A 89 -7.90 -31.49 -8.33
N GLY A 90 -8.09 -32.80 -8.46
CA GLY A 90 -8.62 -33.68 -7.41
C GLY A 90 -7.59 -34.05 -6.33
N ASP A 91 -6.30 -33.83 -6.56
CA ASP A 91 -5.27 -34.09 -5.56
C ASP A 91 -5.12 -32.90 -4.60
N TYR A 92 -5.47 -33.12 -3.33
CA TYR A 92 -5.38 -32.09 -2.30
C TYR A 92 -3.94 -31.58 -2.08
N ARG A 93 -2.92 -32.41 -2.38
CA ARG A 93 -1.51 -32.10 -2.14
C ARG A 93 -1.03 -30.91 -2.97
N GLY A 94 -1.57 -30.73 -4.18
CA GLY A 94 -1.29 -29.57 -5.02
C GLY A 94 -1.76 -28.27 -4.34
N TRP A 95 -3.05 -28.22 -3.99
CA TRP A 95 -3.64 -27.05 -3.33
C TRP A 95 -3.01 -26.76 -1.96
N TRP A 96 -2.75 -27.80 -1.17
CA TRP A 96 -2.11 -27.67 0.14
C TRP A 96 -0.64 -27.24 0.02
N GLY A 97 0.07 -27.73 -0.99
CA GLY A 97 1.42 -27.30 -1.33
C GLY A 97 1.49 -25.80 -1.63
N ILE A 98 0.53 -25.26 -2.38
CA ILE A 98 0.42 -23.81 -2.62
C ILE A 98 0.26 -23.04 -1.31
N VAL A 99 -0.60 -23.51 -0.40
CA VAL A 99 -0.74 -22.89 0.93
C VAL A 99 0.59 -22.86 1.65
N ARG A 100 1.29 -24.00 1.72
CA ARG A 100 2.60 -24.12 2.37
C ARG A 100 3.66 -23.20 1.74
N VAL A 101 3.64 -23.01 0.42
CA VAL A 101 4.51 -22.06 -0.27
C VAL A 101 4.21 -20.62 0.16
N LEU A 102 2.94 -20.21 0.11
CA LEU A 102 2.52 -18.84 0.43
C LEU A 102 2.77 -18.48 1.89
N THR A 103 2.62 -19.44 2.80
CA THR A 103 2.88 -19.24 4.23
C THR A 103 4.34 -19.49 4.62
N LYS A 104 5.21 -19.83 3.64
CA LYS A 104 6.59 -20.28 3.86
C LYS A 104 6.67 -21.33 4.98
N GLN A 105 5.92 -22.41 4.82
CA GLN A 105 5.77 -23.48 5.81
C GLN A 105 5.20 -22.97 7.15
N PHE A 106 4.18 -22.10 7.09
CA PHE A 106 3.48 -21.54 8.25
C PHE A 106 4.36 -20.69 9.18
N THR A 107 5.50 -20.18 8.67
CA THR A 107 6.40 -19.28 9.40
C THR A 107 6.10 -17.81 9.13
N PHE A 108 5.50 -17.49 7.98
CA PHE A 108 5.22 -16.13 7.55
C PHE A 108 3.86 -15.66 8.06
N ILE A 109 3.85 -14.66 8.95
CA ILE A 109 2.62 -14.11 9.55
C ILE A 109 2.33 -12.67 9.13
N ASP A 110 3.33 -11.97 8.59
CA ASP A 110 3.26 -10.56 8.23
C ASP A 110 2.64 -10.38 6.83
N CYS A 111 1.33 -10.60 6.73
CA CYS A 111 0.60 -10.43 5.49
C CYS A 111 -0.57 -9.46 5.63
N THR A 112 -1.00 -8.95 4.49
CA THR A 112 -2.22 -8.15 4.37
C THR A 112 -3.46 -9.05 4.43
N GLU A 113 -4.60 -8.46 4.77
CA GLU A 113 -5.90 -9.16 4.77
C GLU A 113 -6.22 -9.76 3.39
N ALA A 114 -5.91 -9.05 2.30
CA ALA A 114 -6.14 -9.52 0.95
C ALA A 114 -5.24 -10.73 0.58
N GLU A 115 -3.99 -10.75 1.04
CA GLU A 115 -3.10 -11.90 0.85
C GLU A 115 -3.57 -13.10 1.68
N TYR A 116 -3.98 -12.87 2.92
CA TYR A 116 -4.51 -13.93 3.78
C TYR A 116 -5.78 -14.57 3.20
N GLU A 117 -6.71 -13.79 2.69
CA GLU A 117 -7.92 -14.31 2.03
C GLU A 117 -7.58 -15.16 0.78
N LYS A 118 -6.56 -14.78 0.01
CA LYS A 118 -6.07 -15.63 -1.09
C LYS A 118 -5.55 -16.97 -0.58
N ILE A 119 -4.77 -16.99 0.50
CA ILE A 119 -4.25 -18.22 1.10
C ILE A 119 -5.42 -19.10 1.58
N LYS A 120 -6.41 -18.48 2.22
CA LYS A 120 -7.62 -19.16 2.73
C LYS A 120 -8.45 -19.81 1.62
N ILE A 121 -8.53 -19.19 0.45
CA ILE A 121 -9.18 -19.79 -0.73
C ILE A 121 -8.47 -21.08 -1.15
N TYR A 122 -7.13 -21.10 -1.18
CA TYR A 122 -6.37 -22.33 -1.52
C TYR A 122 -6.53 -23.41 -0.44
N TYR A 123 -6.57 -23.02 0.83
CA TYR A 123 -6.89 -23.94 1.94
C TYR A 123 -8.29 -24.57 1.78
N GLN A 124 -9.30 -23.77 1.41
CA GLN A 124 -10.66 -24.26 1.15
C GLN A 124 -10.70 -25.24 -0.02
N LYS A 125 -9.93 -24.96 -1.09
CA LYS A 125 -9.80 -25.91 -2.22
C LYS A 125 -9.16 -27.21 -1.77
N ALA A 126 -8.04 -27.15 -1.05
CA ALA A 126 -7.36 -28.34 -0.53
C ALA A 126 -8.28 -29.19 0.35
N THR A 127 -9.00 -28.55 1.28
CA THR A 127 -9.96 -29.25 2.14
C THR A 127 -11.16 -29.77 1.37
N SER A 128 -11.62 -29.12 0.30
CA SER A 128 -12.77 -29.62 -0.47
C SER A 128 -12.52 -30.98 -1.13
N VAL A 129 -11.29 -31.21 -1.62
CA VAL A 129 -10.90 -32.44 -2.33
C VAL A 129 -10.22 -33.49 -1.42
N ALA A 130 -9.81 -33.10 -0.22
CA ALA A 130 -9.17 -33.99 0.75
C ALA A 130 -10.15 -35.01 1.38
N GLN A 131 -9.64 -36.20 1.67
CA GLN A 131 -10.34 -37.23 2.45
C GLN A 131 -10.40 -36.86 3.94
N LYS A 132 -11.23 -37.55 4.72
CA LYS A 132 -11.53 -37.22 6.12
C LYS A 132 -10.27 -37.14 7.01
N ASP A 133 -9.34 -38.08 6.87
CA ASP A 133 -8.14 -38.10 7.71
C ASP A 133 -7.11 -37.05 7.27
N GLN A 134 -7.02 -36.79 5.97
CA GLN A 134 -6.19 -35.72 5.41
C GLN A 134 -6.69 -34.34 5.86
N LYS A 135 -8.01 -34.13 5.88
CA LYS A 135 -8.64 -32.91 6.42
C LYS A 135 -8.23 -32.64 7.86
N LYS A 136 -8.31 -33.64 8.74
CA LYS A 136 -7.89 -33.50 10.14
C LYS A 136 -6.42 -33.09 10.27
N HIS A 137 -5.55 -33.66 9.44
CA HIS A 137 -4.13 -33.31 9.44
C HIS A 137 -3.89 -31.86 8.96
N ILE A 138 -4.56 -31.46 7.88
CA ILE A 138 -4.50 -30.09 7.36
C ILE A 138 -5.03 -29.09 8.39
N GLU A 139 -6.17 -29.40 9.02
CA GLU A 139 -6.81 -28.56 10.04
C GLU A 139 -5.95 -28.38 11.28
N SER A 140 -5.24 -29.42 11.73
CA SER A 140 -4.37 -29.36 12.91
C SER A 140 -3.19 -28.40 12.73
N ILE A 141 -2.73 -28.23 11.48
CA ILE A 141 -1.67 -27.29 11.12
C ILE A 141 -2.25 -25.89 10.84
N TRP A 142 -3.35 -25.82 10.09
CA TRP A 142 -3.95 -24.56 9.67
C TRP A 142 -4.50 -23.74 10.83
N THR A 143 -5.26 -24.38 11.74
CA THR A 143 -5.96 -23.68 12.84
C THR A 143 -5.05 -22.83 13.73
N PRO A 144 -3.92 -23.33 14.26
CA PRO A 144 -3.04 -22.49 15.08
C PRO A 144 -2.35 -21.38 14.26
N TYR A 145 -2.10 -21.61 12.97
CA TYR A 145 -1.53 -20.60 12.09
C TYR A 145 -2.53 -19.49 11.77
N SER A 146 -3.76 -19.85 11.38
CA SER A 146 -4.84 -18.91 11.04
C SER A 146 -5.14 -17.97 12.18
N GLN A 147 -5.23 -18.49 13.41
CA GLN A 147 -5.44 -17.70 14.62
C GLN A 147 -4.34 -16.64 14.84
N LYS A 148 -3.07 -17.00 14.61
CA LYS A 148 -1.95 -16.05 14.77
C LYS A 148 -2.00 -14.94 13.73
N VAL A 149 -2.31 -15.28 12.48
CA VAL A 149 -2.40 -14.30 11.39
C VAL A 149 -3.59 -13.37 11.58
N GLU A 150 -4.74 -13.90 11.97
CA GLU A 150 -5.94 -13.11 12.26
C GLU A 150 -5.70 -12.12 13.40
N GLN A 151 -5.05 -12.56 14.49
CA GLN A 151 -4.64 -11.68 15.58
C GLN A 151 -3.65 -10.60 15.12
N TYR A 152 -2.71 -10.94 14.24
CA TYR A 152 -1.75 -10.00 13.68
C TYR A 152 -2.45 -8.91 12.84
N ILE A 153 -3.34 -9.30 11.94
CA ILE A 153 -4.13 -8.41 11.09
C ILE A 153 -5.01 -7.50 11.96
N GLU A 154 -5.73 -8.05 12.94
CA GLU A 154 -6.56 -7.27 13.86
C GLU A 154 -5.72 -6.25 14.64
N ASN A 155 -4.55 -6.65 15.15
CA ASN A 155 -3.63 -5.76 15.84
C ASN A 155 -3.17 -4.59 14.97
N ASN A 156 -2.87 -4.84 13.71
CA ASN A 156 -2.46 -3.81 12.77
C ASN A 156 -3.61 -2.84 12.45
N HIS A 157 -4.81 -3.37 12.20
CA HIS A 157 -6.03 -2.56 12.05
C HIS A 157 -6.28 -1.67 13.28
N ARG A 158 -6.12 -2.22 14.50
CA ARG A 158 -6.26 -1.45 15.74
C ARG A 158 -5.23 -0.33 15.85
N LYS A 159 -3.97 -0.58 15.47
CA LYS A 159 -2.91 0.44 15.47
C LYS A 159 -3.22 1.55 14.48
N ASP A 160 -3.67 1.21 13.27
CA ASP A 160 -4.02 2.19 12.24
C ASP A 160 -5.24 3.02 12.62
N MET A 161 -6.26 2.39 13.21
CA MET A 161 -7.43 3.09 13.75
C MET A 161 -7.05 4.05 14.88
N LYS A 162 -6.15 3.64 15.80
CA LYS A 162 -5.64 4.52 16.86
C LYS A 162 -4.83 5.69 16.30
N LYS A 163 -3.97 5.44 15.31
CA LYS A 163 -3.20 6.47 14.61
C LYS A 163 -4.12 7.49 13.92
N ASN A 164 -5.14 7.01 13.20
CA ASN A 164 -6.12 7.85 12.52
C ASN A 164 -7.01 8.62 13.51
N ARG A 165 -7.41 8.00 14.63
CA ARG A 165 -8.12 8.68 15.72
C ARG A 165 -7.27 9.78 16.33
N ASN A 166 -6.01 9.52 16.65
CA ASN A 166 -5.09 10.52 17.20
C ASN A 166 -4.87 11.68 16.23
N LYS A 167 -4.77 11.40 14.92
CA LYS A 167 -4.70 12.44 13.89
C LYS A 167 -5.96 13.31 13.87
N ARG A 168 -7.15 12.72 13.95
CA ARG A 168 -8.43 13.45 14.03
C ARG A 168 -8.53 14.30 15.29
N ILE A 169 -8.18 13.75 16.46
CA ILE A 169 -8.20 14.48 17.73
C ILE A 169 -7.25 15.69 17.69
N ARG A 170 -6.02 15.53 17.17
CA ARG A 170 -5.08 16.65 17.00
C ARG A 170 -5.67 17.75 16.12
N LEU A 171 -6.36 17.38 15.03
CA LEU A 171 -7.02 18.35 14.15
C LEU A 171 -8.17 19.07 14.88
N SER A 172 -9.00 18.35 15.63
CA SER A 172 -10.11 18.95 16.41
C SER A 172 -9.61 19.91 17.48
N ILE A 173 -8.56 19.54 18.23
CA ILE A 173 -7.94 20.41 19.24
C ILE A 173 -7.42 21.70 18.59
N SER A 174 -6.76 21.59 17.44
CA SER A 174 -6.26 22.76 16.69
C SER A 174 -7.38 23.72 16.28
N ILE A 175 -8.55 23.21 15.89
CA ILE A 175 -9.72 24.03 15.52
C ILE A 175 -10.30 24.72 16.75
N ILE A 176 -10.47 24.00 17.87
CA ILE A 176 -11.01 24.55 19.12
C ILE A 176 -10.11 25.67 19.67
N LEU A 177 -8.80 25.46 19.72
CA LEU A 177 -7.83 26.47 20.14
C LEU A 177 -7.94 27.74 19.28
N SER A 178 -8.06 27.59 17.96
CA SER A 178 -8.24 28.73 17.06
C SER A 178 -9.55 29.49 17.31
N LEU A 179 -10.66 28.78 17.53
CA LEU A 179 -11.95 29.41 17.87
C LEU A 179 -11.89 30.19 19.18
N ILE A 180 -11.27 29.60 20.21
CA ILE A 180 -11.06 30.26 21.51
C ILE A 180 -10.22 31.53 21.34
N CYS A 181 -9.11 31.48 20.60
CA CYS A 181 -8.30 32.66 20.33
C CYS A 181 -9.10 33.76 19.63
N ASN A 182 -9.93 33.43 18.64
CA ASN A 182 -10.77 34.42 17.96
C ASN A 182 -11.82 35.04 18.88
N ILE A 183 -12.42 34.25 19.78
CA ILE A 183 -13.37 34.76 20.77
C ILE A 183 -12.66 35.76 21.71
N PHE A 184 -11.47 35.43 22.22
CA PHE A 184 -10.69 36.36 23.06
C PHE A 184 -10.31 37.63 22.31
N ILE A 185 -9.86 37.50 21.05
CA ILE A 185 -9.53 38.64 20.18
C ILE A 185 -10.76 39.52 19.93
N ALA A 186 -11.98 38.97 19.87
CA ALA A 186 -13.20 39.75 19.68
C ALA A 186 -13.69 40.42 20.98
N ILE A 187 -13.59 39.73 22.12
CA ILE A 187 -14.11 40.21 23.42
C ILE A 187 -13.23 41.31 24.02
N ILE A 188 -11.90 41.19 23.96
CA ILE A 188 -10.98 42.15 24.60
C ILE A 188 -11.16 43.59 24.05
N PRO A 189 -11.26 43.84 22.74
CA PRO A 189 -11.58 45.14 22.18
C PRO A 189 -12.94 45.68 22.63
N PHE A 190 -13.94 44.80 22.66
CA PHE A 190 -15.31 45.16 23.02
C PHE A 190 -15.39 45.64 24.47
N THR A 191 -14.71 44.96 25.40
CA THR A 191 -14.65 45.39 26.79
C THR A 191 -13.84 46.68 26.97
N THR A 192 -12.72 46.86 26.24
CA THR A 192 -11.97 48.12 26.29
C THR A 192 -12.72 49.31 25.72
N SER A 193 -13.57 49.10 24.70
CA SER A 193 -14.39 50.17 24.09
C SER A 193 -15.56 50.60 24.97
N ILE A 194 -16.07 49.73 25.85
CA ILE A 194 -17.14 50.08 26.79
C ILE A 194 -16.59 50.83 28.01
N VAL A 195 -15.30 50.66 28.34
CA VAL A 195 -14.69 51.16 29.58
C VAL A 195 -14.08 52.58 29.44
N LYS A 196 -13.93 53.14 28.23
CA LYS A 196 -13.43 54.52 28.06
C LYS A 196 -14.23 55.33 27.06
N ASP A 197 -15.08 56.20 27.59
CA ASP A 197 -15.74 57.27 26.86
C ASP A 197 -14.92 58.57 26.93
N THR A 198 -13.61 58.50 26.63
CA THR A 198 -12.73 59.70 26.61
C THR A 198 -11.81 59.71 25.40
N SER A 199 -12.32 60.31 24.33
CA SER A 199 -11.58 60.99 23.25
C SER A 199 -10.16 60.48 22.92
N GLY A 200 -10.04 59.54 21.98
CA GLY A 200 -8.76 59.30 21.31
C GLY A 200 -8.79 58.17 20.29
N TRP A 201 -8.38 58.45 19.05
CA TRP A 201 -8.12 57.45 18.00
C TRP A 201 -7.07 56.38 18.39
N GLY A 202 -6.36 56.55 19.51
CA GLY A 202 -5.40 55.59 20.04
C GLY A 202 -6.02 54.24 20.43
N ASP A 203 -7.27 54.23 20.89
CA ASP A 203 -7.95 52.98 21.26
C ASP A 203 -8.28 52.14 20.01
N VAL A 204 -8.60 52.77 18.88
CA VAL A 204 -8.84 52.08 17.60
C VAL A 204 -7.54 51.48 17.05
N ALA A 205 -6.41 52.17 17.19
CA ALA A 205 -5.10 51.67 16.77
C ALA A 205 -4.63 50.47 17.62
N ASN A 206 -4.88 50.49 18.93
CA ASN A 206 -4.56 49.36 19.82
C ASN A 206 -5.42 48.12 19.51
N ILE A 207 -6.71 48.33 19.21
CA ILE A 207 -7.61 47.25 18.76
C ILE A 207 -7.11 46.64 17.43
N LEU A 208 -6.65 47.48 16.50
CA LEU A 208 -6.07 47.07 15.21
C LEU A 208 -4.78 46.26 15.36
N ILE A 209 -3.86 46.69 16.23
CA ILE A 209 -2.60 45.98 16.49
C ILE A 209 -2.89 44.61 17.14
N PHE A 210 -3.87 44.53 18.04
CA PHE A 210 -4.28 43.25 18.66
C PHE A 210 -4.94 42.29 17.66
N LEU A 211 -5.80 42.79 16.77
CA LEU A 211 -6.44 41.98 15.72
C LEU A 211 -5.42 41.45 14.71
N LEU A 212 -4.46 42.28 14.29
CA LEU A 212 -3.40 41.87 13.36
C LEU A 212 -2.39 40.94 14.02
N GLY A 213 -1.96 41.23 15.25
CA GLY A 213 -1.03 40.40 16.02
C GLY A 213 -1.61 39.03 16.35
N GLY A 214 -2.88 38.98 16.77
CA GLY A 214 -3.59 37.73 17.04
C GLY A 214 -3.72 36.84 15.81
N ASN A 215 -4.02 37.42 14.65
CA ASN A 215 -4.09 36.67 13.39
C ASN A 215 -2.75 36.08 12.96
N ILE A 216 -1.64 36.81 13.12
CA ILE A 216 -0.29 36.32 12.80
C ILE A 216 0.09 35.15 13.71
N ILE A 217 -0.21 35.24 15.00
CA ILE A 217 0.07 34.15 15.96
C ILE A 217 -0.76 32.91 15.61
N ILE A 218 -2.05 33.07 15.30
CA ILE A 218 -2.94 31.95 14.93
C ILE A 218 -2.49 31.29 13.62
N THR A 219 -2.15 32.06 12.58
CA THR A 219 -1.66 31.48 11.32
C THR A 219 -0.31 30.79 11.48
N THR A 220 0.58 31.32 12.33
CA THR A 220 1.88 30.68 12.63
C THR A 220 1.69 29.36 13.40
N VAL A 221 0.79 29.33 14.39
CA VAL A 221 0.46 28.11 15.15
C VAL A 221 -0.23 27.06 14.26
N LEU A 222 -1.18 27.46 13.41
CA LEU A 222 -1.84 26.55 12.47
C LEU A 222 -0.88 26.01 11.39
N GLY A 223 0.10 26.82 10.97
CA GLY A 223 1.18 26.43 10.08
C GLY A 223 2.12 25.38 10.69
N LEU A 224 2.52 25.56 11.95
CA LEU A 224 3.36 24.61 12.70
C LEU A 224 2.69 23.25 12.94
N ILE A 225 1.35 23.21 12.98
CA ILE A 225 0.55 21.98 13.19
C ILE A 225 0.29 21.25 11.84
N GLY A 226 0.70 21.82 10.71
CA GLY A 226 0.59 21.19 9.38
C GLY A 226 -0.81 21.22 8.77
N SER A 227 -1.70 22.07 9.28
CA SER A 227 -3.08 22.23 8.76
C SER A 227 -3.12 23.26 7.64
N THR A 228 -2.51 22.94 6.50
CA THR A 228 -2.31 23.90 5.39
C THR A 228 -3.60 24.33 4.70
N LYS A 229 -4.65 23.50 4.70
CA LYS A 229 -5.93 23.81 4.02
C LYS A 229 -6.85 24.75 4.81
N SER A 230 -6.77 24.74 6.13
CA SER A 230 -7.56 25.67 6.97
C SER A 230 -6.92 27.05 7.08
N CYS A 231 -5.64 27.17 6.71
CA CYS A 231 -4.89 28.42 6.77
C CYS A 231 -5.42 29.50 5.79
N SER A 232 -6.08 29.12 4.69
CA SER A 232 -6.55 30.08 3.68
C SER A 232 -7.92 30.71 3.96
N THR A 233 -8.75 30.12 4.81
CA THR A 233 -10.11 30.65 5.12
C THR A 233 -10.10 31.63 6.29
N PHE A 234 -9.16 31.51 7.23
CA PHE A 234 -9.04 32.40 8.39
C PHE A 234 -8.74 33.87 8.05
N PRO A 235 -7.79 34.17 7.15
CA PRO A 235 -7.53 35.55 6.73
C PRO A 235 -8.77 36.21 6.10
N ALA A 236 -9.56 35.43 5.35
CA ALA A 236 -10.77 35.94 4.69
C ALA A 236 -11.89 36.28 5.68
N ILE A 237 -12.13 35.43 6.69
CA ILE A 237 -13.15 35.69 7.73
C ILE A 237 -12.73 36.87 8.60
N SER A 238 -11.45 36.95 8.98
CA SER A 238 -10.95 38.10 9.74
C SER A 238 -11.03 39.40 8.92
N ALA A 239 -10.74 39.36 7.62
CA ALA A 239 -10.86 40.52 6.75
C ALA A 239 -12.32 40.99 6.61
N ALA A 240 -13.28 40.06 6.55
CA ALA A 240 -14.70 40.39 6.47
C ALA A 240 -15.22 41.05 7.77
N ILE A 241 -14.82 40.53 8.94
CA ILE A 241 -15.17 41.14 10.25
C ILE A 241 -14.50 42.52 10.38
N PHE A 242 -13.27 42.65 9.89
CA PHE A 242 -12.59 43.94 9.84
C PHE A 242 -13.35 44.96 8.99
N LEU A 243 -13.79 44.56 7.79
CA LEU A 243 -14.55 45.42 6.89
C LEU A 243 -15.88 45.87 7.51
N SER A 244 -16.58 44.99 8.22
CA SER A 244 -17.89 45.31 8.79
C SER A 244 -17.80 46.29 9.96
N VAL A 245 -16.83 46.12 10.88
CA VAL A 245 -16.61 47.05 11.99
C VAL A 245 -16.13 48.41 11.47
N PHE A 246 -15.26 48.40 10.45
CA PHE A 246 -14.76 49.61 9.83
C PHE A 246 -15.87 50.40 9.13
N LEU A 247 -16.72 49.72 8.34
CA LEU A 247 -17.87 50.34 7.68
C LEU A 247 -18.84 50.93 8.71
N PHE A 248 -19.13 50.23 9.80
CA PHE A 248 -20.02 50.72 10.85
C PHE A 248 -19.48 51.99 11.55
N LYS A 249 -18.19 52.03 11.88
CA LYS A 249 -17.58 53.22 12.48
C LYS A 249 -17.43 54.38 11.49
N SER A 250 -17.14 54.10 10.23
CA SER A 250 -17.12 55.12 9.17
C SER A 250 -18.51 55.73 8.94
N TYR A 251 -19.58 54.94 9.05
CA TYR A 251 -20.96 55.43 9.00
C TYR A 251 -21.30 56.33 10.19
N GLN A 252 -20.96 55.93 11.42
CA GLN A 252 -21.12 56.78 12.61
C GLN A 252 -20.32 58.10 12.50
N ALA A 253 -19.13 58.05 11.92
CA ALA A 253 -18.28 59.22 11.73
C ALA A 253 -18.79 60.16 10.62
N ALA A 254 -19.33 59.62 9.52
CA ALA A 254 -19.87 60.40 8.42
C ALA A 254 -21.13 61.18 8.82
N SER A 255 -21.91 60.68 9.79
CA SER A 255 -23.08 61.41 10.33
C SER A 255 -22.71 62.63 11.20
N LEU A 256 -21.41 62.89 11.43
CA LEU A 256 -20.90 63.99 12.27
C LEU A 256 -20.22 65.12 11.47
N GLU A 257 -20.31 65.13 10.12
CA GLU A 257 -19.85 66.21 9.21
C GLU A 257 -18.41 66.74 9.41
N ASN A 258 -17.48 65.94 9.92
CA ASN A 258 -16.10 66.38 10.15
C ASN A 258 -15.15 65.91 9.02
N ALA A 259 -14.70 66.82 8.17
CA ALA A 259 -13.82 66.53 7.02
C ALA A 259 -12.49 65.86 7.39
N ASP A 260 -11.91 66.21 8.53
CA ASP A 260 -10.68 65.59 9.06
C ASP A 260 -10.85 64.10 9.39
N VAL A 261 -12.07 63.70 9.74
CA VAL A 261 -12.41 62.31 10.04
C VAL A 261 -12.51 61.51 8.75
N ILE A 262 -13.01 62.10 7.67
CA ILE A 262 -13.10 61.47 6.34
C ILE A 262 -11.72 61.18 5.77
N ILE A 263 -10.76 62.11 5.89
CA ILE A 263 -9.37 61.91 5.40
C ILE A 263 -8.67 60.79 6.18
N LYS A 264 -8.86 60.71 7.51
CA LYS A 264 -8.30 59.62 8.33
C LYS A 264 -8.93 58.26 8.00
N ILE A 265 -10.23 58.22 7.69
CA ILE A 265 -10.91 57.02 7.20
C ILE A 265 -10.31 56.59 5.85
N LEU A 266 -10.12 57.51 4.91
CA LEU A 266 -9.53 57.20 3.59
C LEU A 266 -8.10 56.63 3.71
N GLY A 267 -7.27 57.23 4.57
CA GLY A 267 -5.91 56.75 4.82
C GLY A 267 -5.88 55.33 5.43
N MET A 268 -6.81 55.02 6.33
CA MET A 268 -6.95 53.68 6.90
C MET A 268 -7.47 52.65 5.89
N VAL A 269 -8.38 53.02 4.99
CA VAL A 269 -8.82 52.14 3.89
C VAL A 269 -7.65 51.75 2.99
N ILE A 270 -6.82 52.72 2.62
CA ILE A 270 -5.64 52.49 1.78
C ILE A 270 -4.63 51.58 2.48
N LEU A 271 -4.37 51.79 3.78
CA LEU A 271 -3.51 50.93 4.59
C LEU A 271 -4.04 49.49 4.68
N CYS A 272 -5.35 49.31 4.83
CA CYS A 272 -5.98 47.99 4.92
C CYS A 272 -6.00 47.25 3.59
N LEU A 273 -6.25 47.96 2.48
CA LEU A 273 -6.12 47.40 1.13
C LEU A 273 -4.67 47.02 0.82
N GLY A 274 -3.70 47.81 1.27
CA GLY A 274 -2.27 47.48 1.18
C GLY A 274 -1.90 46.24 1.99
N ALA A 275 -2.37 46.11 3.23
CA ALA A 275 -2.14 44.93 4.06
C ALA A 275 -2.80 43.67 3.48
N LEU A 276 -4.02 43.78 2.93
CA LEU A 276 -4.69 42.67 2.23
C LEU A 276 -3.95 42.24 0.97
N ALA A 277 -3.39 43.18 0.20
CA ALA A 277 -2.55 42.88 -0.95
C ALA A 277 -1.28 42.13 -0.54
N ILE A 278 -0.60 42.56 0.53
CA ILE A 278 0.60 41.89 1.06
C ILE A 278 0.27 40.47 1.54
N VAL A 279 -0.83 40.29 2.27
CA VAL A 279 -1.28 38.95 2.71
C VAL A 279 -1.59 38.06 1.51
N SER A 280 -2.23 38.59 0.46
CA SER A 280 -2.53 37.82 -0.75
C SER A 280 -1.25 37.37 -1.47
N VAL A 281 -0.24 38.23 -1.57
CA VAL A 281 1.03 37.94 -2.26
C VAL A 281 1.89 36.99 -1.43
N CYS A 282 2.01 37.22 -0.12
CA CYS A 282 2.90 36.46 0.75
C CYS A 282 2.35 35.09 1.16
N TYR A 283 1.03 34.90 1.21
CA TYR A 283 0.45 33.62 1.65
C TYR A 283 -0.18 32.80 0.52
N ILE A 284 -0.84 33.41 -0.45
CA ILE A 284 -1.55 32.65 -1.49
C ILE A 284 -0.55 32.08 -2.51
N ILE A 285 0.49 32.84 -2.86
CA ILE A 285 1.47 32.42 -3.87
C ILE A 285 2.32 31.24 -3.38
N PRO A 286 2.92 31.23 -2.17
CA PRO A 286 3.68 30.09 -1.70
C PRO A 286 2.82 28.84 -1.46
N SER A 287 1.58 29.01 -0.99
CA SER A 287 0.63 27.91 -0.78
C SER A 287 0.28 27.21 -2.10
N PHE A 288 0.09 27.97 -3.18
CA PHE A 288 -0.22 27.44 -4.49
C PHE A 288 0.98 26.72 -5.12
N VAL A 289 2.19 27.26 -4.92
CA VAL A 289 3.45 26.65 -5.38
C VAL A 289 3.75 25.35 -4.61
N LEU A 290 3.62 25.34 -3.28
CA LEU A 290 3.83 24.14 -2.46
C LEU A 290 2.81 23.03 -2.78
N ASN A 291 1.54 23.37 -3.00
CA ASN A 291 0.51 22.37 -3.34
C ASN A 291 0.77 21.74 -4.73
N LYS A 292 1.32 22.50 -5.67
CA LYS A 292 1.73 22.00 -6.99
C LYS A 292 2.97 21.09 -6.92
N PHE A 293 3.90 21.36 -6.01
CA PHE A 293 5.06 20.49 -5.79
C PHE A 293 4.71 19.18 -5.08
N VAL A 294 3.81 19.21 -4.10
CA VAL A 294 3.36 18.00 -3.37
C VAL A 294 2.54 17.07 -4.27
N THR A 295 1.72 17.62 -5.18
CA THR A 295 0.93 16.81 -6.11
C THR A 295 1.78 16.16 -7.21
N ASN A 296 2.89 16.78 -7.63
CA ASN A 296 3.82 16.18 -8.60
C ASN A 296 4.71 15.08 -8.00
N LYS A 297 5.08 15.18 -6.72
CA LYS A 297 5.94 14.17 -6.07
C LYS A 297 5.21 12.84 -5.79
N ASN A 298 3.88 12.83 -5.77
CA ASN A 298 3.08 11.61 -5.60
C ASN A 298 2.71 10.94 -6.94
N ARG A 299 3.27 11.41 -8.07
CA ARG A 299 3.07 10.85 -9.42
C ARG A 299 4.35 10.25 -10.03
N GLN A 300 5.45 10.19 -9.28
CA GLN A 300 6.67 9.43 -9.59
C GLN A 300 6.81 8.30 -8.59
#